data_AF-A0A235HTS5-F1
#
_entry.id   AF-A0A235HTS5-F1
#
_cell.length_a   1.000
_cell.length_b   1.000
_cell.length_c   1.000
_cell.angle_alpha   90.00
_cell.angle_beta   90.00
_cell.angle_gamma   90.00
#
_symmetry.space_group_name_H-M   'P 1'
#
loop_
_entity.id
_entity.type
_entity.pdbx_description
1 polymer ?
#
loop_
_entity_poly.entity_id
_entity_poly.type
_entity_poly.pdbx_seq_one_letter_code
_entity_poly.pdbx_strand_id
1 'polypeptide(L)'
;MELPSYFNDFLAAIRPQGNHVDDYKTGHKTLRQRLKEDAVLSSIITTTFLQGSYRRATAIRPQGEKRADIDIIVVTKLSEDEYTPKNALELFVPFLEKHYKGKYKPQGRSFGIELSYVDLDLVITSAPSESEIGIFSTDSIISDDTPETAEADEDWRLVPSWVSVETRSVISFSEKKYRLDTARTEAEWKISPLRIPDRDTQQWQDTHPLEQIRWTWDKNRRCNKHYINVVKGMKWWRRINHPTPKYPKGYPVEHLIGQCCPDGISSVAEGVTKTLETIAEKYQGYASYKMTPNLSDHGVPSHNVFKRVSGEDFAEFHSQVCEAAKIARLAYNATDIPTSVAYWQKLFGKKFPDAPPNSGNGGKNPTGGGYTPRQDVTQLGGGRFA
;
A
#
# COMPACT_ATOMS: atom_id res chain seq x y z
N MET A 1 19.80 -1.28 -17.51
CA MET A 1 19.74 0.15 -17.20
C MET A 1 18.68 0.42 -16.14
N GLU A 2 18.85 1.44 -15.29
CA GLU A 2 17.88 1.76 -14.21
C GLU A 2 16.67 2.60 -14.68
N LEU A 3 16.83 3.41 -15.73
CA LEU A 3 15.77 4.24 -16.35
C LEU A 3 14.86 5.01 -15.34
N PRO A 4 15.41 5.81 -14.41
CA PRO A 4 14.63 6.42 -13.33
C PRO A 4 13.46 7.31 -13.82
N SER A 5 13.65 8.09 -14.88
CA SER A 5 12.56 8.91 -15.45
C SER A 5 11.41 8.07 -16.02
N TYR A 6 11.72 6.98 -16.72
CA TYR A 6 10.70 6.08 -17.27
C TYR A 6 9.91 5.37 -16.17
N PHE A 7 10.60 4.97 -15.09
CA PHE A 7 9.93 4.39 -13.94
C PHE A 7 9.06 5.42 -13.20
N ASN A 8 9.46 6.69 -13.13
CA ASN A 8 8.62 7.75 -12.57
C ASN A 8 7.33 7.93 -13.38
N ASP A 9 7.43 8.01 -14.71
CA ASP A 9 6.28 8.13 -15.60
C ASP A 9 5.37 6.90 -15.54
N PHE A 10 5.97 5.70 -15.55
CA PHE A 10 5.25 4.44 -15.36
C PHE A 10 4.47 4.42 -14.03
N LEU A 11 5.14 4.75 -12.92
CA LEU A 11 4.54 4.78 -11.59
C LEU A 11 3.41 5.81 -11.53
N ALA A 12 3.60 7.00 -12.09
CA ALA A 12 2.55 8.00 -12.20
C ALA A 12 1.33 7.45 -12.96
N ALA A 13 1.54 6.65 -14.00
CA ALA A 13 0.47 6.06 -14.81
C ALA A 13 -0.30 4.92 -14.12
N ILE A 14 0.34 4.21 -13.18
CA ILE A 14 -0.24 3.05 -12.47
C ILE A 14 -0.67 3.34 -11.03
N ARG A 15 -0.37 4.52 -10.51
CA ARG A 15 -0.91 5.00 -9.22
C ARG A 15 -2.35 5.48 -9.39
N PRO A 16 -3.15 5.52 -8.31
CA PRO A 16 -4.39 6.30 -8.30
C PRO A 16 -4.12 7.74 -8.77
N GLN A 17 -4.95 8.27 -9.67
CA GLN A 17 -4.76 9.59 -10.30
C GLN A 17 -5.97 10.51 -10.08
N GLY A 18 -5.74 11.83 -10.00
CA GLY A 18 -6.80 12.84 -10.00
C GLY A 18 -7.90 12.54 -8.98
N ASN A 19 -9.14 12.57 -9.44
CA ASN A 19 -10.36 12.34 -8.63
C ASN A 19 -10.34 11.05 -7.81
N HIS A 20 -9.57 10.02 -8.18
CA HIS A 20 -9.49 8.79 -7.39
C HIS A 20 -9.02 9.07 -5.96
N VAL A 21 -7.99 9.89 -5.77
CA VAL A 21 -7.47 10.15 -4.41
C VAL A 21 -8.49 10.93 -3.58
N ASP A 22 -9.19 11.86 -4.21
CA ASP A 22 -10.24 12.66 -3.56
C ASP A 22 -11.48 11.82 -3.24
N ASP A 23 -11.83 10.89 -4.12
CA ASP A 23 -12.90 9.90 -3.93
C ASP A 23 -12.58 8.98 -2.74
N TYR A 24 -11.34 8.52 -2.61
CA TYR A 24 -10.92 7.68 -1.48
C TYR A 24 -11.02 8.46 -0.18
N LYS A 25 -10.47 9.68 -0.15
CA LYS A 25 -10.55 10.60 0.99
C LYS A 25 -11.99 10.88 1.38
N THR A 26 -12.83 11.20 0.41
CA THR A 26 -14.25 11.49 0.62
C THR A 26 -14.97 10.27 1.18
N GLY A 27 -14.73 9.08 0.62
CA GLY A 27 -15.31 7.82 1.08
C GLY A 27 -15.02 7.52 2.54
N HIS A 28 -13.74 7.42 2.90
CA HIS A 28 -13.37 7.04 4.25
C HIS A 28 -13.68 8.12 5.29
N LYS A 29 -13.52 9.41 4.96
CA LYS A 29 -13.89 10.51 5.87
C LYS A 29 -15.39 10.54 6.12
N THR A 30 -16.21 10.34 5.09
CA THR A 30 -17.67 10.28 5.23
C THR A 30 -18.10 9.10 6.11
N LEU A 31 -17.52 7.91 5.91
CA LEU A 31 -17.85 6.75 6.74
C LEU A 31 -17.46 6.98 8.20
N ARG A 32 -16.24 7.45 8.46
CA ARG A 32 -15.74 7.73 9.82
C ARG A 32 -16.57 8.81 10.52
N GLN A 33 -16.96 9.87 9.80
CA GLN A 33 -17.82 10.92 10.35
C GLN A 33 -19.20 10.38 10.71
N ARG A 34 -19.84 9.59 9.83
CA ARG A 34 -21.13 8.96 10.13
C ARG A 34 -21.07 8.03 11.33
N LEU A 35 -20.01 7.23 11.47
CA LEU A 35 -19.81 6.38 12.65
C LEU A 35 -19.70 7.21 13.94
N LYS A 36 -19.00 8.34 13.88
CA LYS A 36 -18.85 9.28 15.02
C LYS A 36 -20.16 9.97 15.39
N GLU A 37 -21.01 10.27 14.42
CA GLU A 37 -22.31 10.92 14.63
C GLU A 37 -23.44 9.95 14.99
N ASP A 38 -23.24 8.65 14.81
CA ASP A 38 -24.25 7.64 15.13
C ASP A 38 -24.47 7.55 16.65
N ALA A 39 -25.73 7.67 17.07
CA ALA A 39 -26.08 7.77 18.49
C ALA A 39 -25.78 6.49 19.30
N VAL A 40 -25.74 5.33 18.63
CA VAL A 40 -25.45 4.04 19.27
C VAL A 40 -23.97 3.73 19.12
N LEU A 41 -23.46 3.73 17.89
CA LEU A 41 -22.10 3.28 17.62
C LEU A 41 -21.03 4.19 18.22
N SER A 42 -21.27 5.51 18.30
CA SER A 42 -20.29 6.44 18.87
C SER A 42 -19.96 6.14 20.34
N SER A 43 -20.88 5.54 21.09
CA SER A 43 -20.66 5.14 22.49
C SER A 43 -19.75 3.90 22.63
N ILE A 44 -19.80 2.98 21.67
CA ILE A 44 -19.05 1.72 21.67
C ILE A 44 -17.76 1.77 20.84
N ILE A 45 -17.57 2.80 20.01
CA ILE A 45 -16.34 2.99 19.23
C ILE A 45 -15.33 3.80 20.05
N THR A 46 -14.11 3.31 20.13
CA THR A 46 -12.96 4.01 20.72
C THR A 46 -12.29 4.90 19.69
N THR A 47 -11.97 4.35 18.52
CA THR A 47 -11.33 5.10 17.42
C THR A 47 -11.56 4.42 16.08
N THR A 48 -11.18 5.11 15.00
CA THR A 48 -11.08 4.51 13.66
C THR A 48 -9.78 4.91 13.00
N PHE A 49 -9.18 4.01 12.23
CA PHE A 49 -7.98 4.29 11.44
C PHE A 49 -7.95 3.48 10.14
N LEU A 50 -7.17 3.95 9.16
CA LEU A 50 -7.05 3.30 7.87
C LEU A 50 -6.08 2.11 7.93
N GLN A 51 -6.37 1.07 7.15
CA GLN A 51 -5.48 -0.04 6.89
C GLN A 51 -5.39 -0.28 5.37
N GLY A 52 -5.10 -1.50 4.96
CA GLY A 52 -5.10 -1.89 3.58
C GLY A 52 -3.94 -1.36 2.76
N SER A 53 -4.04 -1.65 1.46
CA SER A 53 -3.07 -1.18 0.47
C SER A 53 -3.08 0.34 0.30
N TYR A 54 -4.17 1.01 0.67
CA TYR A 54 -4.25 2.47 0.67
C TYR A 54 -3.35 3.07 1.75
N ARG A 55 -3.52 2.69 3.02
CA ARG A 55 -2.70 3.21 4.14
C ARG A 55 -1.21 2.87 3.99
N ARG A 56 -0.90 1.72 3.36
CA ARG A 56 0.48 1.28 3.11
C ARG A 56 1.09 1.84 1.83
N ALA A 57 0.36 2.68 1.08
CA ALA A 57 0.77 3.21 -0.22
C ALA A 57 1.19 2.13 -1.23
N THR A 58 0.49 1.01 -1.27
CA THR A 58 0.70 -0.08 -2.25
C THR A 58 -0.51 -0.30 -3.15
N ALA A 59 -1.54 0.54 -3.03
CA ALA A 59 -2.67 0.57 -3.94
C ALA A 59 -2.21 0.98 -5.35
N ILE A 60 -2.74 0.29 -6.36
CA ILE A 60 -2.54 0.61 -7.77
C ILE A 60 -3.87 1.05 -8.39
N ARG A 61 -3.79 1.88 -9.43
CA ARG A 61 -4.92 2.44 -10.17
C ARG A 61 -5.99 1.38 -10.44
N PRO A 62 -7.28 1.65 -10.19
CA PRO A 62 -8.34 0.72 -10.58
C PRO A 62 -8.41 0.51 -12.11
N GLN A 63 -8.96 -0.61 -12.56
CA GLN A 63 -9.16 -0.93 -13.99
C GLN A 63 -10.58 -1.47 -14.21
N GLY A 64 -11.21 -1.03 -15.30
CA GLY A 64 -12.59 -1.40 -15.62
C GLY A 64 -13.56 -0.89 -14.56
N GLU A 65 -14.47 -1.74 -14.11
CA GLU A 65 -15.46 -1.43 -13.06
C GLU A 65 -14.91 -1.56 -11.63
N LYS A 66 -13.65 -2.00 -11.46
CA LYS A 66 -13.06 -2.11 -10.12
C LYS A 66 -12.83 -0.73 -9.53
N ARG A 67 -13.02 -0.61 -8.22
CA ARG A 67 -12.74 0.61 -7.46
C ARG A 67 -11.57 0.35 -6.51
N ALA A 68 -11.12 1.39 -5.81
CA ALA A 68 -10.20 1.14 -4.70
C ALA A 68 -10.96 0.53 -3.54
N ASP A 69 -10.24 -0.33 -2.85
CA ASP A 69 -10.64 -1.02 -1.64
C ASP A 69 -9.96 -0.31 -0.47
N ILE A 70 -10.74 0.39 0.35
CA ILE A 70 -10.26 1.17 1.49
C ILE A 70 -10.71 0.49 2.78
N ASP A 71 -9.76 -0.16 3.45
CA ASP A 71 -9.98 -0.80 4.73
C ASP A 71 -9.99 0.22 5.87
N ILE A 72 -11.06 0.23 6.67
CA ILE A 72 -11.24 1.09 7.85
C ILE A 72 -11.41 0.19 9.07
N ILE A 73 -10.41 0.22 9.95
CA ILE A 73 -10.47 -0.46 11.24
C ILE A 73 -11.30 0.38 12.22
N VAL A 74 -12.26 -0.26 12.86
CA VAL A 74 -13.08 0.29 13.94
C VAL A 74 -12.68 -0.42 15.23
N VAL A 75 -11.95 0.31 16.08
CA VAL A 75 -11.58 -0.17 17.41
C VAL A 75 -12.75 0.11 18.33
N THR A 76 -13.33 -0.94 18.92
CA THR A 76 -14.51 -0.82 19.77
C THR A 76 -14.17 -0.90 21.25
N LYS A 77 -15.21 -0.98 22.08
CA LYS A 77 -15.19 -1.31 23.50
C LYS A 77 -15.87 -2.67 23.77
N LEU A 78 -16.08 -3.48 22.72
CA LEU A 78 -16.78 -4.76 22.84
C LEU A 78 -15.87 -5.82 23.48
N SER A 79 -16.36 -6.43 24.54
CA SER A 79 -15.70 -7.58 25.18
C SER A 79 -15.95 -8.86 24.38
N GLU A 80 -14.91 -9.67 24.19
CA GLU A 80 -15.02 -10.98 23.52
C GLU A 80 -15.83 -11.98 24.34
N ASP A 81 -15.88 -11.83 25.66
CA ASP A 81 -16.64 -12.69 26.57
C ASP A 81 -18.14 -12.36 26.56
N GLU A 82 -18.48 -11.11 26.24
CA GLU A 82 -19.87 -10.63 26.23
C GLU A 82 -20.50 -10.75 24.83
N TYR A 83 -19.71 -10.61 23.77
CA TYR A 83 -20.19 -10.58 22.39
C TYR A 83 -19.63 -11.74 21.58
N THR A 84 -20.52 -12.57 21.06
CA THR A 84 -20.15 -13.48 19.97
C THR A 84 -19.76 -12.67 18.72
N PRO A 85 -18.92 -13.20 17.83
CA PRO A 85 -18.56 -12.53 16.57
C PRO A 85 -19.76 -12.07 15.75
N LYS A 86 -20.82 -12.89 15.71
CA LYS A 86 -22.07 -12.54 15.02
C LYS A 86 -22.76 -11.36 15.70
N ASN A 87 -22.94 -11.39 17.03
CA ASN A 87 -23.63 -10.33 17.75
C ASN A 87 -22.87 -8.99 17.64
N ALA A 88 -21.53 -9.02 17.69
CA ALA A 88 -20.71 -7.83 17.50
C ALA A 88 -20.91 -7.19 16.11
N LEU A 89 -20.97 -8.01 15.05
CA LEU A 89 -21.25 -7.53 13.69
C LEU A 89 -22.68 -6.99 13.54
N GLU A 90 -23.66 -7.63 14.17
CA GLU A 90 -25.08 -7.23 14.09
C GLU A 90 -25.34 -5.84 14.67
N LEU A 91 -24.54 -5.37 15.64
CA LEU A 91 -24.63 -4.00 16.16
C LEU A 91 -24.46 -2.92 15.07
N PHE A 92 -23.71 -3.22 14.00
CA PHE A 92 -23.44 -2.28 12.92
C PHE A 92 -24.49 -2.34 11.80
N VAL A 93 -25.34 -3.35 11.77
CA VAL A 93 -26.34 -3.53 10.70
C VAL A 93 -27.35 -2.37 10.64
N PRO A 94 -27.92 -1.85 11.74
CA PRO A 94 -28.83 -0.70 11.69
C PRO A 94 -28.18 0.55 11.07
N PHE A 95 -26.91 0.81 11.40
CA PHE A 95 -26.13 1.90 10.81
C PHE A 95 -25.94 1.71 9.30
N LEU A 96 -25.58 0.48 8.88
CA LEU A 96 -25.40 0.13 7.47
C LEU A 96 -26.71 0.23 6.70
N GLU A 97 -27.83 -0.25 7.25
CA GLU A 97 -29.16 -0.10 6.66
C GLU A 97 -29.57 1.37 6.52
N LYS A 98 -29.25 2.21 7.51
CA LYS A 98 -29.58 3.64 7.46
C LYS A 98 -28.81 4.40 6.39
N HIS A 99 -27.50 4.15 6.26
CA HIS A 99 -26.62 4.99 5.44
C HIS A 99 -26.21 4.35 4.09
N TYR A 100 -26.33 3.03 3.98
CA TYR A 100 -25.79 2.24 2.87
C TYR A 100 -26.75 1.14 2.40
N LYS A 101 -28.07 1.30 2.60
CA LYS A 101 -29.09 0.35 2.16
C LYS A 101 -28.87 -0.10 0.70
N GLY A 102 -28.82 -1.42 0.49
CA GLY A 102 -28.60 -2.02 -0.82
C GLY A 102 -27.18 -1.83 -1.40
N LYS A 103 -26.27 -1.23 -0.64
CA LYS A 103 -24.88 -0.96 -1.03
C LYS A 103 -23.86 -1.67 -0.15
N TYR A 104 -24.27 -2.37 0.89
CA TYR A 104 -23.35 -3.12 1.74
C TYR A 104 -23.59 -4.64 1.65
N LYS A 105 -22.53 -5.41 1.86
CA LYS A 105 -22.54 -6.88 1.88
C LYS A 105 -21.72 -7.40 3.07
N PRO A 106 -22.28 -8.29 3.90
CA PRO A 106 -21.54 -8.93 4.98
C PRO A 106 -20.45 -9.86 4.41
N GLN A 107 -19.19 -9.64 4.79
CA GLN A 107 -18.07 -10.52 4.47
C GLN A 107 -17.72 -11.41 5.68
N GLY A 108 -16.69 -12.25 5.56
CA GLY A 108 -16.28 -13.12 6.65
C GLY A 108 -15.80 -12.35 7.89
N ARG A 109 -15.17 -11.18 7.72
CA ARG A 109 -14.51 -10.40 8.82
C ARG A 109 -14.77 -8.89 8.77
N SER A 110 -15.63 -8.45 7.85
CA SER A 110 -15.88 -7.04 7.56
C SER A 110 -17.25 -6.87 6.91
N PHE A 111 -17.69 -5.63 6.74
CA PHE A 111 -18.76 -5.29 5.82
C PHE A 111 -18.17 -4.53 4.62
N GLY A 112 -18.34 -5.08 3.42
CA GLY A 112 -18.00 -4.37 2.19
C GLY A 112 -19.11 -3.40 1.82
N ILE A 113 -18.76 -2.15 1.52
CA ILE A 113 -19.67 -1.08 1.12
C ILE A 113 -19.27 -0.65 -0.30
N GLU A 114 -20.13 -0.93 -1.28
CA GLU A 114 -19.92 -0.64 -2.70
C GLU A 114 -20.61 0.69 -3.04
N LEU A 115 -19.82 1.76 -3.18
CA LEU A 115 -20.30 3.06 -3.67
C LEU A 115 -19.90 3.23 -5.14
N SER A 116 -20.51 4.18 -5.85
CA SER A 116 -20.20 4.40 -7.28
C SER A 116 -18.73 4.78 -7.52
N TYR A 117 -18.07 5.40 -6.54
CA TYR A 117 -16.73 5.98 -6.64
C TYR A 117 -15.66 5.25 -5.81
N VAL A 118 -16.05 4.42 -4.83
CA VAL A 118 -15.11 3.73 -3.93
C VAL A 118 -15.75 2.48 -3.33
N ASP A 119 -14.96 1.45 -3.05
CA ASP A 119 -15.36 0.32 -2.23
C ASP A 119 -14.69 0.47 -0.85
N LEU A 120 -15.44 0.33 0.23
CA LEU A 120 -14.95 0.47 1.60
C LEU A 120 -15.14 -0.84 2.36
N ASP A 121 -14.14 -1.24 3.13
CA ASP A 121 -14.25 -2.38 4.04
C ASP A 121 -14.29 -1.88 5.49
N LEU A 122 -15.45 -2.05 6.12
CA LEU A 122 -15.66 -1.72 7.54
C LEU A 122 -15.25 -2.93 8.39
N VAL A 123 -14.09 -2.85 9.03
CA VAL A 123 -13.50 -3.93 9.83
C VAL A 123 -13.68 -3.63 11.31
N ILE A 124 -14.48 -4.42 12.00
CA ILE A 124 -14.80 -4.22 13.41
C ILE A 124 -13.82 -5.03 14.25
N THR A 125 -13.29 -4.48 15.35
CA THR A 125 -12.44 -5.22 16.30
C THR A 125 -13.04 -5.20 17.70
N SER A 126 -12.59 -6.11 18.57
CA SER A 126 -12.87 -6.06 20.00
C SER A 126 -12.21 -4.84 20.66
N ALA A 127 -12.47 -4.67 21.95
CA ALA A 127 -11.72 -3.77 22.81
C ALA A 127 -10.23 -4.14 22.82
N PRO A 128 -9.32 -3.16 22.70
CA PRO A 128 -7.91 -3.39 23.00
C PRO A 128 -7.74 -3.65 24.51
N SER A 129 -6.54 -4.05 24.93
CA SER A 129 -6.27 -4.16 26.37
C SER A 129 -6.43 -2.79 27.06
N GLU A 130 -6.85 -2.80 28.32
CA GLU A 130 -7.11 -1.55 29.07
C GLU A 130 -5.89 -0.62 29.11
N SER A 131 -4.68 -1.18 29.21
CA SER A 131 -3.43 -0.42 29.20
C SER A 131 -3.09 0.23 27.86
N GLU A 132 -3.72 -0.21 26.76
CA GLU A 132 -3.45 0.27 25.41
C GLU A 132 -4.51 1.25 24.90
N ILE A 133 -5.65 1.41 25.58
CA ILE A 133 -6.76 2.27 25.10
C ILE A 133 -6.29 3.69 24.76
N GLY A 134 -5.45 4.29 25.60
CA GLY A 134 -4.93 5.65 25.38
C GLY A 134 -4.06 5.77 24.11
N ILE A 135 -3.36 4.69 23.72
CA ILE A 135 -2.47 4.67 22.56
C ILE A 135 -3.28 4.87 21.27
N PHE A 136 -4.46 4.24 21.18
CA PHE A 136 -5.37 4.30 20.01
C PHE A 136 -5.95 5.70 19.72
N SER A 137 -5.76 6.66 20.62
CA SER A 137 -6.15 8.06 20.40
C SER A 137 -5.05 8.93 19.80
N THR A 138 -3.82 8.42 19.64
CA THR A 138 -2.68 9.21 19.19
C THR A 138 -2.61 9.42 17.68
N ASP A 139 -1.98 10.52 17.26
CA ASP A 139 -1.71 10.86 15.86
C ASP A 139 -1.05 9.71 15.08
N SER A 140 -0.13 8.98 15.72
CA SER A 140 0.54 7.83 15.10
C SER A 140 -0.44 6.74 14.63
N ILE A 141 -1.61 6.62 15.23
CA ILE A 141 -2.64 5.64 14.82
C ILE A 141 -3.70 6.29 13.94
N ILE A 142 -4.25 7.43 14.36
CA ILE A 142 -5.45 7.99 13.72
C ILE A 142 -5.16 8.74 12.42
N SER A 143 -3.89 9.07 12.17
CA SER A 143 -3.43 9.73 10.96
C SER A 143 -3.66 8.89 9.70
N ASP A 144 -4.05 9.58 8.63
CA ASP A 144 -4.21 9.03 7.28
C ASP A 144 -2.91 9.09 6.46
N ASP A 145 -1.78 9.52 7.06
CA ASP A 145 -0.49 9.64 6.39
C ASP A 145 -0.03 8.31 5.80
N THR A 146 0.67 8.36 4.67
CA THR A 146 1.19 7.17 3.98
C THR A 146 2.67 7.36 3.65
N PRO A 147 3.40 6.29 3.29
CA PRO A 147 4.79 6.44 2.85
C PRO A 147 4.97 7.38 1.65
N GLU A 148 3.90 7.67 0.88
CA GLU A 148 3.93 8.63 -0.23
C GLU A 148 3.72 10.10 0.21
N THR A 149 3.16 10.33 1.40
CA THR A 149 2.96 11.70 1.94
C THR A 149 4.02 12.11 2.94
N ALA A 150 4.82 11.16 3.45
CA ALA A 150 5.91 11.48 4.36
C ALA A 150 7.11 12.11 3.65
N GLU A 151 7.59 13.21 4.22
CA GLU A 151 8.83 13.87 3.83
C GLU A 151 10.07 12.99 4.10
N ALA A 152 11.21 13.37 3.51
CA ALA A 152 12.42 12.55 3.48
C ALA A 152 12.89 12.04 4.87
N ASP A 153 12.74 12.84 5.92
CA ASP A 153 13.25 12.53 7.26
C ASP A 153 12.16 12.40 8.33
N GLU A 154 10.91 12.15 7.92
CA GLU A 154 9.73 12.18 8.79
C GLU A 154 8.94 10.86 8.77
N ASP A 155 9.65 9.74 8.65
CA ASP A 155 9.03 8.43 8.57
C ASP A 155 8.12 8.14 9.78
N TRP A 156 7.04 7.42 9.52
CA TRP A 156 6.09 7.01 10.54
C TRP A 156 6.72 6.10 11.60
N ARG A 157 6.38 6.37 12.88
CA ARG A 157 6.75 5.54 14.03
C ARG A 157 5.57 5.46 15.00
N LEU A 158 5.38 4.30 15.63
CA LEU A 158 4.32 4.08 16.61
C LEU A 158 4.74 4.58 17.99
N VAL A 159 4.80 5.91 18.14
CA VAL A 159 5.23 6.62 19.35
C VAL A 159 4.34 7.85 19.58
N PRO A 160 4.14 8.28 20.84
CA PRO A 160 3.25 9.40 21.17
C PRO A 160 3.76 10.75 20.67
N SER A 161 5.09 10.90 20.56
CA SER A 161 5.69 12.14 20.06
C SER A 161 5.57 12.31 18.54
N TRP A 162 5.26 11.24 17.80
CA TRP A 162 5.03 11.32 16.36
C TRP A 162 3.68 11.98 16.08
N VAL A 163 3.71 13.05 15.30
CA VAL A 163 2.54 13.84 14.91
C VAL A 163 2.33 13.77 13.41
N SER A 164 1.09 13.86 12.95
CA SER A 164 0.72 13.76 11.53
C SER A 164 1.24 14.92 10.67
N VAL A 165 1.29 14.77 9.35
CA VAL A 165 1.62 15.87 8.41
C VAL A 165 0.66 17.04 8.59
N GLU A 166 -0.63 16.76 8.81
CA GLU A 166 -1.65 17.78 9.09
C GLU A 166 -1.30 18.56 10.36
N THR A 167 -1.01 17.88 11.47
CA THR A 167 -0.58 18.50 12.72
C THR A 167 0.71 19.31 12.54
N ARG A 168 1.70 18.77 11.80
CA ARG A 168 2.97 19.46 11.50
C ARG A 168 2.78 20.78 10.75
N SER A 169 1.72 20.89 9.95
CA SER A 169 1.44 22.08 9.15
C SER A 169 0.89 23.26 9.95
N VAL A 170 0.35 23.00 11.15
CA VAL A 170 -0.31 24.03 11.98
C VAL A 170 0.47 24.38 13.25
N ILE A 171 1.42 23.55 13.66
CA ILE A 171 2.30 23.83 14.81
C ILE A 171 3.50 24.69 14.42
N SER A 172 4.12 25.34 15.41
CA SER A 172 5.33 26.13 15.21
C SER A 172 6.51 25.28 14.72
N PHE A 173 7.46 25.89 14.00
CA PHE A 173 8.66 25.21 13.53
C PHE A 173 9.48 24.59 14.68
N SER A 174 9.60 25.28 15.82
CA SER A 174 10.31 24.78 17.00
C SER A 174 9.62 23.55 17.60
N GLU A 175 8.29 23.58 17.71
CA GLU A 175 7.52 22.44 18.20
C GLU A 175 7.60 21.25 17.23
N LYS A 176 7.43 21.49 15.92
CA LYS A 176 7.59 20.46 14.88
C LYS A 176 8.94 19.77 15.02
N LYS A 177 10.03 20.55 15.11
CA LYS A 177 11.39 20.01 15.25
C LYS A 177 11.54 19.18 16.52
N TYR A 178 11.11 19.71 17.66
CA TYR A 178 11.18 19.00 18.95
C TYR A 178 10.43 17.66 18.93
N ARG A 179 9.20 17.64 18.38
CA ARG A 179 8.39 16.43 18.25
C ARG A 179 9.07 15.38 17.35
N LEU A 180 9.56 15.79 16.19
CA LEU A 180 10.26 14.88 15.25
C LEU A 180 11.56 14.33 15.84
N ASP A 181 12.37 15.17 16.49
CA ASP A 181 13.62 14.72 17.11
C ASP A 181 13.35 13.75 18.26
N THR A 182 12.33 14.03 19.09
CA THR A 182 11.88 13.11 20.15
C THR A 182 11.38 11.79 19.55
N ALA A 183 10.55 11.87 18.52
CA ALA A 183 9.97 10.71 17.84
C ALA A 183 11.02 9.83 17.20
N ARG A 184 12.22 10.32 16.87
CA ARG A 184 13.33 9.52 16.30
C ARG A 184 14.07 8.67 17.32
N THR A 185 14.08 9.08 18.59
CA THR A 185 14.82 8.39 19.66
C THR A 185 13.91 7.63 20.61
N GLU A 186 12.62 7.96 20.63
CA GLU A 186 11.65 7.28 21.49
C GLU A 186 11.51 5.78 21.13
N ALA A 187 11.30 4.97 22.17
CA ALA A 187 11.07 3.54 22.02
C ALA A 187 9.65 3.31 21.45
N GLU A 188 9.54 2.54 20.37
CA GLU A 188 8.23 2.25 19.78
C GLU A 188 7.39 1.37 20.68
N TRP A 189 6.10 1.68 20.74
CA TRP A 189 5.15 0.83 21.42
C TRP A 189 5.08 -0.53 20.74
N LYS A 190 5.00 -1.57 21.57
CA LYS A 190 4.68 -2.93 21.17
C LYS A 190 3.28 -3.21 21.68
N ILE A 191 2.30 -3.02 20.81
CA ILE A 191 0.91 -3.28 21.15
C ILE A 191 0.54 -4.72 20.80
N SER A 192 -0.42 -5.26 21.53
CA SER A 192 -0.99 -6.58 21.29
C SER A 192 -1.80 -6.59 19.98
N PRO A 193 -1.92 -7.75 19.31
CA PRO A 193 -2.88 -7.91 18.21
C PRO A 193 -4.29 -7.51 18.67
N LEU A 194 -5.02 -6.83 17.79
CA LEU A 194 -6.46 -6.67 17.93
C LEU A 194 -7.18 -7.97 17.55
N ARG A 195 -8.47 -8.08 17.86
CA ARG A 195 -9.25 -9.27 17.58
C ARG A 195 -10.41 -8.91 16.69
N ILE A 196 -10.58 -9.64 15.58
CA ILE A 196 -11.65 -9.42 14.60
C ILE A 196 -12.69 -10.54 14.70
N PRO A 197 -13.99 -10.21 14.61
CA PRO A 197 -15.04 -11.22 14.59
C PRO A 197 -15.05 -11.90 13.22
N ASP A 198 -14.75 -13.20 13.18
CA ASP A 198 -14.89 -14.01 11.97
C ASP A 198 -16.23 -14.75 11.98
N ARG A 199 -17.10 -14.36 11.07
CA ARG A 199 -18.44 -14.92 10.92
C ARG A 199 -18.40 -16.37 10.45
N ASP A 200 -17.45 -16.72 9.61
CA ASP A 200 -17.41 -18.04 8.97
C ASP A 200 -16.89 -19.09 9.94
N THR A 201 -15.91 -18.73 10.80
CA THR A 201 -15.42 -19.64 11.86
C THR A 201 -16.16 -19.48 13.18
N GLN A 202 -17.03 -18.48 13.31
CA GLN A 202 -17.71 -18.10 14.55
C GLN A 202 -16.74 -17.85 15.73
N GLN A 203 -15.55 -17.33 15.44
CA GLN A 203 -14.52 -17.07 16.44
C GLN A 203 -13.93 -15.68 16.27
N TRP A 204 -13.52 -15.10 17.40
CA TRP A 204 -12.61 -13.96 17.39
C TRP A 204 -11.21 -14.44 16.97
N GLN A 205 -10.59 -13.73 16.02
CA GLN A 205 -9.28 -14.08 15.50
C GLN A 205 -8.33 -12.90 15.58
N ASP A 206 -7.05 -13.19 15.80
CA ASP A 206 -6.02 -12.16 15.89
C ASP A 206 -5.85 -11.42 14.56
N THR A 207 -5.62 -10.11 14.64
CA THR A 207 -5.20 -9.27 13.53
C THR A 207 -4.25 -8.21 14.05
N HIS A 208 -3.22 -7.88 13.27
CA HIS A 208 -2.27 -6.84 13.68
C HIS A 208 -2.09 -5.78 12.59
N PRO A 209 -3.13 -4.98 12.31
CA PRO A 209 -3.11 -4.00 11.23
C PRO A 209 -1.98 -2.97 11.38
N LEU A 210 -1.65 -2.58 12.62
CA LEU A 210 -0.59 -1.62 12.90
C LEU A 210 0.81 -2.22 12.68
N GLU A 211 1.02 -3.52 12.93
CA GLU A 211 2.28 -4.20 12.55
C GLU A 211 2.43 -4.33 11.05
N GLN A 212 1.36 -4.62 10.30
CA GLN A 212 1.42 -4.63 8.84
C GLN A 212 1.80 -3.25 8.27
N ILE A 213 1.26 -2.18 8.85
CA ILE A 213 1.62 -0.81 8.51
C ILE A 213 3.09 -0.58 8.86
N ARG A 214 3.49 -0.74 10.14
CA ARG A 214 4.88 -0.55 10.60
C ARG A 214 5.89 -1.27 9.73
N TRP A 215 5.66 -2.57 9.50
CA TRP A 215 6.56 -3.40 8.72
C TRP A 215 6.78 -2.83 7.31
N THR A 216 5.73 -2.32 6.68
CA THR A 216 5.82 -1.74 5.33
C THR A 216 6.58 -0.42 5.33
N TRP A 217 6.35 0.45 6.32
CA TRP A 217 7.13 1.68 6.47
C TRP A 217 8.61 1.39 6.68
N ASP A 218 8.93 0.46 7.58
CA ASP A 218 10.31 0.07 7.86
C ASP A 218 10.96 -0.59 6.65
N LYS A 219 10.24 -1.46 5.94
CA LYS A 219 10.75 -2.08 4.71
C LYS A 219 11.01 -1.02 3.65
N ASN A 220 10.11 -0.06 3.49
CA ASN A 220 10.31 1.04 2.55
C ASN A 220 11.55 1.87 2.90
N ARG A 221 11.74 2.20 4.18
CA ARG A 221 12.95 2.88 4.67
C ARG A 221 14.22 2.09 4.33
N ARG A 222 14.25 0.79 4.65
CA ARG A 222 15.41 -0.08 4.38
C ARG A 222 15.70 -0.25 2.89
N CYS A 223 14.70 -0.10 2.02
CA CYS A 223 14.85 -0.16 0.56
C CYS A 223 15.02 1.23 -0.09
N ASN A 224 15.61 2.21 0.61
CA ASN A 224 15.79 3.59 0.12
C ASN A 224 14.52 4.21 -0.47
N LYS A 225 13.36 3.89 0.12
CA LYS A 225 12.01 4.33 -0.28
C LYS A 225 11.52 3.79 -1.63
N HIS A 226 12.17 2.78 -2.19
CA HIS A 226 11.74 2.14 -3.44
C HIS A 226 10.78 0.96 -3.24
N TYR A 227 10.69 0.37 -2.04
CA TYR A 227 9.89 -0.85 -1.81
C TYR A 227 8.43 -0.72 -2.27
N ILE A 228 7.73 0.35 -1.85
CA ILE A 228 6.32 0.53 -2.22
C ILE A 228 6.14 0.63 -3.74
N ASN A 229 7.13 1.18 -4.45
CA ASN A 229 7.13 1.33 -5.90
C ASN A 229 7.38 0.00 -6.60
N VAL A 230 8.27 -0.83 -6.06
CA VAL A 230 8.48 -2.22 -6.50
C VAL A 230 7.18 -3.01 -6.34
N VAL A 231 6.51 -2.89 -5.19
CA VAL A 231 5.21 -3.53 -4.95
C VAL A 231 4.16 -3.09 -5.97
N LYS A 232 4.03 -1.79 -6.24
CA LYS A 232 3.08 -1.27 -7.24
C LYS A 232 3.39 -1.81 -8.64
N GLY A 233 4.65 -1.78 -9.06
CA GLY A 233 5.09 -2.33 -10.34
C GLY A 233 4.75 -3.81 -10.49
N MET A 234 5.05 -4.63 -9.48
CA MET A 234 4.77 -6.07 -9.51
C MET A 234 3.28 -6.41 -9.43
N LYS A 235 2.50 -5.68 -8.62
CA LYS A 235 1.03 -5.82 -8.61
C LYS A 235 0.43 -5.46 -9.97
N TRP A 236 0.98 -4.46 -10.65
CA TRP A 236 0.58 -4.09 -11.99
C TRP A 236 0.95 -5.16 -13.02
N TRP A 237 2.20 -5.64 -13.02
CA TRP A 237 2.66 -6.75 -13.88
C TRP A 237 1.73 -7.97 -13.75
N ARG A 238 1.45 -8.42 -12.53
CA ARG A 238 0.56 -9.55 -12.30
C ARG A 238 -0.83 -9.29 -12.86
N ARG A 239 -1.37 -8.09 -12.66
CA ARG A 239 -2.73 -7.75 -13.11
C ARG A 239 -2.90 -7.85 -14.62
N ILE A 240 -1.93 -7.37 -15.40
CA ILE A 240 -2.07 -7.29 -16.86
C ILE A 240 -1.64 -8.57 -17.58
N ASN A 241 -0.74 -9.36 -17.01
CA ASN A 241 -0.22 -10.57 -17.66
C ASN A 241 -0.91 -11.85 -17.15
N HIS A 242 -1.43 -11.83 -15.92
CA HIS A 242 -1.90 -13.04 -15.24
C HIS A 242 -3.25 -12.79 -14.52
N PRO A 243 -4.33 -12.50 -15.27
CA PRO A 243 -5.67 -12.42 -14.69
C PRO A 243 -6.12 -13.78 -14.14
N THR A 244 -5.55 -14.88 -14.64
CA THR A 244 -5.75 -16.26 -14.20
C THR A 244 -4.38 -16.92 -13.93
N PRO A 245 -4.23 -17.68 -12.83
CA PRO A 245 -5.21 -17.90 -11.77
C PRO A 245 -5.50 -16.63 -10.95
N LYS A 246 -6.67 -16.60 -10.29
CA LYS A 246 -7.08 -15.47 -9.44
C LYS A 246 -6.13 -15.25 -8.26
N TYR A 247 -5.48 -16.32 -7.80
CA TYR A 247 -4.54 -16.32 -6.68
C TYR A 247 -3.08 -16.33 -7.17
N PRO A 248 -2.13 -15.86 -6.35
CA PRO A 248 -2.31 -15.14 -5.08
C PRO A 248 -2.96 -13.75 -5.26
N LYS A 249 -3.76 -13.30 -4.27
CA LYS A 249 -4.37 -11.96 -4.27
C LYS A 249 -3.37 -10.86 -3.89
N GLY A 250 -3.80 -9.60 -3.89
CA GLY A 250 -2.95 -8.42 -3.69
C GLY A 250 -2.08 -8.43 -2.42
N TYR A 251 -2.65 -8.71 -1.23
CA TYR A 251 -1.85 -8.74 0.00
C TYR A 251 -0.86 -9.92 0.07
N PRO A 252 -1.24 -11.17 -0.26
CA PRO A 252 -0.26 -12.26 -0.38
C PRO A 252 0.90 -11.95 -1.35
N VAL A 253 0.61 -11.34 -2.51
CA VAL A 253 1.67 -10.90 -3.44
C VAL A 253 2.60 -9.88 -2.80
N GLU A 254 2.04 -8.84 -2.17
CA GLU A 254 2.79 -7.80 -1.47
C GLU A 254 3.66 -8.36 -0.33
N HIS A 255 3.13 -9.29 0.45
CA HIS A 255 3.84 -9.94 1.54
C HIS A 255 5.03 -10.77 1.03
N LEU A 256 4.82 -11.56 -0.04
CA LEU A 256 5.90 -12.32 -0.68
C LEU A 256 6.99 -11.39 -1.25
N ILE A 257 6.59 -10.30 -1.92
CA ILE A 257 7.52 -9.25 -2.38
C ILE A 257 8.29 -8.67 -1.20
N GLY A 258 7.62 -8.43 -0.08
CA GLY A 258 8.24 -7.96 1.15
C GLY A 258 9.38 -8.85 1.65
N GLN A 259 9.18 -10.17 1.60
CA GLN A 259 10.18 -11.15 2.04
C GLN A 259 11.35 -11.32 1.06
N CYS A 260 11.17 -10.93 -0.22
CA CYS A 260 12.14 -11.21 -1.28
C CYS A 260 12.82 -9.95 -1.84
N CYS A 261 12.24 -8.77 -1.68
CA CYS A 261 12.86 -7.52 -2.09
C CYS A 261 14.07 -7.25 -1.20
N PRO A 262 15.28 -7.08 -1.74
CA PRO A 262 16.44 -6.80 -0.91
C PRO A 262 16.36 -5.40 -0.30
N ASP A 263 16.99 -5.24 0.87
CA ASP A 263 17.25 -3.92 1.45
C ASP A 263 18.35 -3.22 0.63
N GLY A 264 18.43 -1.88 0.74
CA GLY A 264 19.49 -1.07 0.13
C GLY A 264 19.42 -0.90 -1.39
N ILE A 265 18.31 -1.28 -2.05
CA ILE A 265 18.15 -1.08 -3.50
C ILE A 265 18.27 0.41 -3.89
N SER A 266 18.93 0.70 -5.00
CA SER A 266 19.16 2.06 -5.52
C SER A 266 18.08 2.53 -6.49
N SER A 267 17.29 1.61 -7.04
CA SER A 267 16.26 1.93 -8.02
C SER A 267 15.09 0.94 -8.00
N VAL A 268 13.96 1.35 -8.56
CA VAL A 268 12.79 0.47 -8.75
C VAL A 268 13.10 -0.64 -9.75
N ALA A 269 13.89 -0.35 -10.79
CA ALA A 269 14.35 -1.33 -11.77
C ALA A 269 15.15 -2.46 -11.13
N GLU A 270 16.12 -2.10 -10.28
CA GLU A 270 16.91 -3.06 -9.51
C GLU A 270 16.01 -3.86 -8.57
N GLY A 271 15.16 -3.17 -7.80
CA GLY A 271 14.25 -3.79 -6.84
C GLY A 271 13.31 -4.81 -7.48
N VAL A 272 12.67 -4.49 -8.61
CA VAL A 272 11.83 -5.43 -9.37
C VAL A 272 12.64 -6.64 -9.83
N THR A 273 13.82 -6.40 -10.43
CA THR A 273 14.66 -7.47 -10.98
C THR A 273 15.08 -8.45 -9.88
N LYS A 274 15.70 -7.94 -8.82
CA LYS A 274 16.19 -8.77 -7.71
C LYS A 274 15.07 -9.46 -6.94
N THR A 275 13.91 -8.80 -6.79
CA THR A 275 12.75 -9.44 -6.12
C THR A 275 12.25 -10.63 -6.93
N LEU A 276 12.06 -10.49 -8.24
CA LEU A 276 11.59 -11.57 -9.11
C LEU A 276 12.57 -12.75 -9.10
N GLU A 277 13.87 -12.48 -9.19
CA GLU A 277 14.91 -13.51 -9.12
C GLU A 277 14.92 -14.24 -7.78
N THR A 278 14.83 -13.49 -6.68
CA THR A 278 14.79 -14.06 -5.33
C THR A 278 13.57 -14.96 -5.15
N ILE A 279 12.39 -14.57 -5.66
CA ILE A 279 11.20 -15.43 -5.63
C ILE A 279 11.41 -16.69 -6.48
N ALA A 280 11.95 -16.53 -7.70
CA ALA A 280 12.20 -17.63 -8.62
C ALA A 280 13.13 -18.68 -8.00
N GLU A 281 14.22 -18.24 -7.37
CA GLU A 281 15.20 -19.12 -6.72
C GLU A 281 14.65 -19.73 -5.42
N LYS A 282 14.21 -18.90 -4.47
CA LYS A 282 13.89 -19.34 -3.10
C LYS A 282 12.70 -20.29 -3.04
N TYR A 283 11.74 -20.17 -3.97
CA TYR A 283 10.49 -20.95 -3.93
C TYR A 283 10.40 -22.04 -5.00
N GLN A 284 11.48 -22.33 -5.71
CA GLN A 284 11.50 -23.37 -6.75
C GLN A 284 11.04 -24.75 -6.24
N GLY A 285 11.47 -25.13 -5.03
CA GLY A 285 11.08 -26.40 -4.41
C GLY A 285 9.56 -26.47 -4.17
N TYR A 286 8.99 -25.43 -3.56
CA TYR A 286 7.54 -25.33 -3.32
C TYR A 286 6.75 -25.46 -4.62
N ALA A 287 7.15 -24.75 -5.68
CA ALA A 287 6.49 -24.83 -6.98
C ALA A 287 6.61 -26.23 -7.61
N SER A 288 7.80 -26.83 -7.58
CA SER A 288 8.06 -28.15 -8.19
C SER A 288 7.24 -29.26 -7.55
N TYR A 289 7.03 -29.19 -6.23
CA TYR A 289 6.20 -30.13 -5.48
C TYR A 289 4.73 -29.71 -5.37
N LYS A 290 4.32 -28.61 -6.03
CA LYS A 290 2.97 -28.03 -5.91
C LYS A 290 2.56 -27.87 -4.44
N MET A 291 3.45 -27.28 -3.65
CA MET A 291 3.22 -26.96 -2.25
C MET A 291 3.03 -25.46 -2.08
N THR A 292 2.10 -25.08 -1.20
CA THR A 292 1.92 -23.69 -0.80
C THR A 292 2.95 -23.32 0.27
N PRO A 293 3.75 -22.26 0.08
CA PRO A 293 4.66 -21.79 1.12
C PRO A 293 3.88 -21.25 2.32
N ASN A 294 4.44 -21.44 3.51
CA ASN A 294 3.91 -20.82 4.72
C ASN A 294 4.57 -19.45 4.93
N LEU A 295 3.80 -18.38 4.77
CA LEU A 295 4.24 -17.02 5.03
C LEU A 295 3.46 -16.45 6.22
N SER A 296 4.11 -16.38 7.38
CA SER A 296 3.54 -15.82 8.61
C SER A 296 3.15 -14.36 8.47
N ASP A 297 1.94 -14.00 8.89
CA ASP A 297 1.45 -12.62 8.88
C ASP A 297 2.22 -11.73 9.85
N HIS A 298 2.32 -10.44 9.51
CA HIS A 298 3.01 -9.47 10.37
C HIS A 298 2.23 -9.28 11.66
N GLY A 299 2.90 -9.48 12.80
CA GLY A 299 2.30 -9.35 14.13
C GLY A 299 1.40 -10.53 14.55
N VAL A 300 1.09 -11.49 13.66
CA VAL A 300 0.34 -12.71 13.99
C VAL A 300 0.99 -13.94 13.33
N PRO A 301 2.10 -14.46 13.88
CA PRO A 301 2.91 -15.47 13.19
C PRO A 301 2.22 -16.81 12.94
N SER A 302 1.17 -17.11 13.72
CA SER A 302 0.31 -18.29 13.56
C SER A 302 -0.54 -18.25 12.27
N HIS A 303 -0.74 -17.07 11.68
CA HIS A 303 -1.54 -16.90 10.47
C HIS A 303 -0.69 -17.03 9.21
N ASN A 304 -0.97 -18.04 8.38
CA ASN A 304 -0.39 -18.14 7.04
C ASN A 304 -1.14 -17.22 6.06
N VAL A 305 -0.47 -16.18 5.56
CA VAL A 305 -0.99 -15.25 4.54
C VAL A 305 -1.37 -15.98 3.24
N PHE A 306 -0.69 -17.09 2.94
CA PHE A 306 -0.93 -17.91 1.75
C PHE A 306 -1.97 -19.02 1.96
N LYS A 307 -2.65 -19.10 3.12
CA LYS A 307 -3.60 -20.19 3.43
C LYS A 307 -4.70 -20.46 2.40
N ARG A 308 -5.04 -19.47 1.56
CA ARG A 308 -6.06 -19.56 0.50
C ARG A 308 -5.48 -19.82 -0.90
N VAL A 309 -4.17 -19.96 -1.02
CA VAL A 309 -3.47 -20.24 -2.28
C VAL A 309 -3.23 -21.74 -2.35
N SER A 310 -3.77 -22.39 -3.39
CA SER A 310 -3.46 -23.82 -3.62
C SER A 310 -2.01 -23.99 -4.08
N GLY A 311 -1.47 -25.20 -3.93
CA GLY A 311 -0.12 -25.49 -4.38
C GLY A 311 0.02 -25.39 -5.90
N GLU A 312 -1.05 -25.74 -6.63
CA GLU A 312 -1.18 -25.56 -8.07
C GLU A 312 -1.16 -24.09 -8.48
N ASP A 313 -1.99 -23.26 -7.83
CA ASP A 313 -2.00 -21.81 -8.09
C ASP A 313 -0.64 -21.18 -7.78
N PHE A 314 0.03 -21.65 -6.72
CA PHE A 314 1.37 -21.19 -6.38
C PHE A 314 2.41 -21.60 -7.42
N ALA A 315 2.39 -22.85 -7.88
CA ALA A 315 3.32 -23.35 -8.90
C ALA A 315 3.16 -22.60 -10.23
N GLU A 316 1.92 -22.33 -10.64
CA GLU A 316 1.62 -21.53 -11.83
C GLU A 316 2.13 -20.08 -11.67
N PHE A 317 1.83 -19.44 -10.53
CA PHE A 317 2.35 -18.10 -10.24
C PHE A 317 3.88 -18.06 -10.22
N HIS A 318 4.54 -19.08 -9.67
CA HIS A 318 6.01 -19.16 -9.64
C HIS A 318 6.61 -19.31 -11.05
N SER A 319 5.99 -20.12 -11.92
CA SER A 319 6.41 -20.23 -13.33
C SER A 319 6.35 -18.87 -14.04
N GLN A 320 5.28 -18.12 -13.83
CA GLN A 320 5.12 -16.76 -14.35
C GLN A 320 6.20 -15.80 -13.83
N VAL A 321 6.54 -15.90 -12.54
CA VAL A 321 7.64 -15.14 -11.93
C VAL A 321 8.99 -15.49 -12.56
N CYS A 322 9.25 -16.76 -12.87
CA CYS A 322 10.51 -17.18 -13.50
C CYS A 322 10.70 -16.54 -14.89
N GLU A 323 9.65 -16.48 -15.70
CA GLU A 323 9.71 -15.80 -17.00
C GLU A 323 9.87 -14.28 -16.84
N ALA A 324 9.14 -13.69 -15.90
CA ALA A 324 9.28 -12.27 -15.58
C ALA A 324 10.70 -11.91 -15.10
N ALA A 325 11.34 -12.76 -14.28
CA ALA A 325 12.70 -12.57 -13.80
C ALA A 325 13.71 -12.47 -14.95
N LYS A 326 13.60 -13.38 -15.94
CA LYS A 326 14.45 -13.36 -17.15
C LYS A 326 14.27 -12.05 -17.93
N ILE A 327 13.03 -11.62 -18.13
CA ILE A 327 12.72 -10.37 -18.86
C ILE A 327 13.26 -9.15 -18.10
N ALA A 328 13.04 -9.07 -16.79
CA ALA A 328 13.53 -7.98 -15.95
C ALA A 328 15.06 -7.91 -15.96
N ARG A 329 15.75 -9.06 -15.88
CA ARG A 329 17.21 -9.13 -15.98
C ARG A 329 17.72 -8.64 -17.33
N LEU A 330 17.08 -9.01 -18.43
CA LEU A 330 17.43 -8.49 -19.77
C LEU A 330 17.23 -6.98 -19.85
N ALA A 331 16.12 -6.46 -19.34
CA ALA A 331 15.85 -5.02 -19.28
C ALA A 331 16.90 -4.27 -18.44
N TYR A 332 17.27 -4.85 -17.29
CA TYR A 332 18.23 -4.29 -16.35
C TYR A 332 19.68 -4.40 -16.82
N ASN A 333 20.02 -5.36 -17.68
CA ASN A 333 21.36 -5.48 -18.26
C ASN A 333 21.51 -4.82 -19.62
N ALA A 334 20.40 -4.43 -20.27
CA ALA A 334 20.46 -3.72 -21.56
C ALA A 334 21.31 -2.44 -21.47
N THR A 335 22.10 -2.23 -22.52
CA THR A 335 23.09 -1.15 -22.64
C THR A 335 22.56 0.07 -23.40
N ASP A 336 21.44 -0.07 -24.12
CA ASP A 336 20.74 1.01 -24.80
C ASP A 336 19.29 1.17 -24.29
N ILE A 337 18.79 2.40 -24.35
CA ILE A 337 17.46 2.77 -23.86
C ILE A 337 16.35 2.02 -24.63
N PRO A 338 16.31 2.01 -25.99
CA PRO A 338 15.25 1.34 -26.73
C PRO A 338 15.10 -0.15 -26.36
N THR A 339 16.20 -0.88 -26.26
CA THR A 339 16.18 -2.30 -25.86
C THR A 339 15.71 -2.48 -24.43
N SER A 340 16.21 -1.68 -23.48
CA SER A 340 15.78 -1.73 -22.08
C SER A 340 14.27 -1.46 -21.95
N VAL A 341 13.78 -0.41 -22.61
CA VAL A 341 12.36 -0.05 -22.65
C VAL A 341 11.51 -1.16 -23.26
N ALA A 342 11.94 -1.77 -24.36
CA ALA A 342 11.20 -2.87 -24.99
C ALA A 342 11.00 -4.06 -24.03
N TYR A 343 12.01 -4.42 -23.25
CA TYR A 343 11.87 -5.48 -22.23
C TYR A 343 11.00 -5.04 -21.05
N TRP A 344 11.13 -3.81 -20.56
CA TRP A 344 10.22 -3.30 -19.52
C TRP A 344 8.77 -3.22 -19.98
N GLN A 345 8.52 -2.90 -21.25
CA GLN A 345 7.18 -2.93 -21.85
C GLN A 345 6.62 -4.35 -21.98
N LYS A 346 7.46 -5.37 -22.24
CA LYS A 346 7.01 -6.77 -22.17
C LYS A 346 6.52 -7.13 -20.76
N LEU A 347 7.13 -6.55 -19.72
CA LEU A 347 6.74 -6.81 -18.33
C LEU A 347 5.53 -5.95 -17.91
N PHE A 348 5.56 -4.65 -18.15
CA PHE A 348 4.60 -3.69 -17.59
C PHE A 348 3.55 -3.18 -18.58
N GLY A 349 3.60 -3.66 -19.83
CA GLY A 349 2.72 -3.26 -20.91
C GLY A 349 2.89 -1.80 -21.32
N LYS A 350 1.92 -1.28 -22.07
CA LYS A 350 1.92 0.07 -22.65
C LYS A 350 1.85 1.22 -21.63
N LYS A 351 1.78 0.94 -20.33
CA LYS A 351 1.92 1.98 -19.29
C LYS A 351 3.37 2.32 -19.01
N PHE A 352 4.31 1.45 -19.38
CA PHE A 352 5.72 1.82 -19.40
C PHE A 352 5.99 2.67 -20.65
N PRO A 353 6.59 3.87 -20.52
CA PRO A 353 6.71 4.82 -21.63
C PRO A 353 7.47 4.26 -22.83
N ASP A 354 7.17 4.78 -24.01
CA ASP A 354 7.91 4.48 -25.23
C ASP A 354 9.31 5.12 -25.19
N ALA A 355 10.28 4.45 -25.81
CA ALA A 355 11.57 5.08 -26.08
C ALA A 355 11.39 6.19 -27.12
N PRO A 356 12.19 7.27 -27.08
CA PRO A 356 12.18 8.27 -28.14
C PRO A 356 12.42 7.58 -29.49
N PRO A 357 11.75 8.03 -30.56
CA PRO A 357 11.96 7.46 -31.89
C PRO A 357 13.45 7.53 -32.22
N ASN A 358 14.01 6.41 -32.71
CA ASN A 358 15.38 6.39 -33.20
C ASN A 358 15.51 7.48 -34.26
N SER A 359 16.22 8.57 -33.94
CA SER A 359 16.76 9.48 -34.94
C SER A 359 17.78 8.70 -35.74
N GLY A 360 17.31 7.96 -36.74
CA GLY A 360 18.15 7.29 -37.71
C GLY A 360 18.92 8.36 -38.49
N ASN A 361 20.15 8.66 -38.05
CA ASN A 361 21.29 8.77 -38.95
C ASN A 361 22.59 8.89 -38.16
N GLY A 362 23.58 8.09 -38.57
CA GLY A 362 24.94 8.23 -38.12
C GLY A 362 25.48 9.63 -38.40
N GLY A 363 26.20 10.20 -37.43
CA GLY A 363 26.86 11.47 -37.64
C GLY A 363 27.29 12.16 -36.35
N LYS A 364 28.48 11.76 -35.86
CA LYS A 364 29.37 12.48 -34.94
C LYS A 364 28.82 12.87 -33.55
N ASN A 365 29.64 12.53 -32.53
CA ASN A 365 29.60 13.13 -31.20
C ASN A 365 29.31 14.63 -31.25
N PRO A 366 28.58 15.14 -30.24
CA PRO A 366 29.27 16.10 -29.40
C PRO A 366 29.05 15.83 -27.91
N THR A 367 30.17 15.89 -27.20
CA THR A 367 30.26 16.30 -25.80
C THR A 367 29.40 17.53 -25.50
N GLY A 368 28.66 17.51 -24.38
CA GLY A 368 28.14 18.73 -23.74
C GLY A 368 26.65 18.69 -23.43
N GLY A 369 26.31 18.84 -22.15
CA GLY A 369 24.94 19.05 -21.69
C GLY A 369 24.30 20.26 -22.37
N GLY A 370 23.06 20.09 -22.82
CA GLY A 370 22.30 21.13 -23.52
C GLY A 370 21.00 21.44 -22.81
N TYR A 371 20.91 22.64 -22.25
CA TYR A 371 19.66 23.31 -21.90
C TYR A 371 18.74 23.43 -23.13
N THR A 372 17.43 23.32 -22.93
CA THR A 372 16.42 23.63 -23.95
C THR A 372 16.54 25.11 -24.37
N PRO A 373 16.63 25.45 -25.66
CA PRO A 373 16.66 26.83 -26.11
C PRO A 373 15.31 27.51 -25.82
N ARG A 374 15.34 28.73 -25.25
CA ARG A 374 14.12 29.54 -25.05
C ARG A 374 13.55 29.95 -26.42
N GLN A 375 12.23 29.82 -26.58
CA GLN A 375 11.53 30.26 -27.79
C GLN A 375 11.13 31.74 -27.75
N ASP A 376 11.10 32.39 -26.59
CA ASP A 376 10.71 33.81 -26.48
C ASP A 376 11.56 34.60 -25.47
N VAL A 377 11.76 35.89 -25.79
CA VAL A 377 12.45 36.86 -24.93
C VAL A 377 11.49 37.33 -23.84
N THR A 378 11.84 37.14 -22.58
CA THR A 378 11.09 37.71 -21.44
C THR A 378 11.28 39.23 -21.45
N GLN A 379 10.28 40.00 -21.92
CA GLN A 379 10.21 41.43 -21.64
C GLN A 379 9.73 41.63 -20.20
N LEU A 380 10.66 42.01 -19.33
CA LEU A 380 10.34 42.51 -18.00
C LEU A 380 9.70 43.90 -18.17
N GLY A 381 8.37 43.97 -18.02
CA GLY A 381 7.67 45.24 -17.86
C GLY A 381 8.09 45.90 -16.54
N GLY A 382 8.76 47.04 -16.63
CA GLY A 382 9.23 47.79 -15.48
C GLY A 382 8.10 48.54 -14.74
N GLY A 383 8.10 48.41 -13.40
CA GLY A 383 7.40 49.28 -12.44
C GLY A 383 6.16 48.65 -11.79
N ARG A 384 5.92 48.72 -10.48
CA ARG A 384 6.52 49.46 -9.36
C ARG A 384 6.67 48.49 -8.18
N PHE A 385 7.90 48.14 -7.82
CA PHE A 385 8.44 47.90 -6.46
C PHE A 385 9.89 47.46 -6.69
N ALA A 386 10.69 48.43 -7.15
CA ALA A 386 12.07 48.53 -6.69
C ALA A 386 12.03 49.21 -5.32
#